data_AF-A0AAE1GZB6-F1
#
_entry.id   AF-A0AAE1GZB6-F1
#
_cell.length_a   1.000
_cell.length_b   1.000
_cell.length_c   1.000
_cell.angle_alpha   90.00
_cell.angle_beta   90.00
_cell.angle_gamma   90.00
#
_symmetry.space_group_name_H-M   'P 1'
#
loop_
_entity.id
_entity.type
_entity.pdbx_description
1 polymer ?
#
loop_
_entity_poly.entity_id
_entity_poly.type
_entity_poly.pdbx_seq_one_letter_code
_entity_poly.pdbx_strand_id
1 'polypeptide(L)'
;MPLSCVDASVGARIVAVLGLVTSGVVVAQLGAELARGAGDGGVAVLLGLSLDELDSRQRHTLHSDKHDHDHDQLLQALADPGDRPPHPFDTYVRDILVAFLVYAVLYLFSSGLLAYSSLVALRWGALPWLLLQAMSVASQVARLVVQVAQRAHEAEHQLHAGYAHPMAPHPIHPGHEALDEHIREHVREHEVRREHSAVIGIVVTTAYLAVSAYMWLVVLVAHRDWSSSSKLRRGGRGGARGVGDEGYSLSMTNIPAITKETLGAVEEPSEA
;
A
#
# COMPACT_ATOMS: atom_id res chain seq x y z
N MET A 1 -5.47 32.37 2.50
CA MET A 1 -4.41 32.51 3.52
C MET A 1 -3.22 31.68 3.05
N PRO A 2 -2.00 32.23 2.95
CA PRO A 2 -0.83 31.44 2.61
C PRO A 2 -0.62 30.41 3.73
N LEU A 3 -0.64 29.12 3.38
CA LEU A 3 -0.25 28.06 4.31
C LEU A 3 1.18 28.35 4.74
N SER A 4 1.43 28.43 6.05
CA SER A 4 2.77 28.70 6.53
C SER A 4 3.66 27.54 6.12
N CYS A 5 4.90 27.82 5.69
CA CYS A 5 5.89 26.79 5.32
C CYS A 5 6.09 25.75 6.44
N VAL A 6 5.80 26.14 7.68
CA VAL A 6 5.82 25.29 8.87
C VAL A 6 4.73 24.22 8.82
N ASP A 7 3.51 24.56 8.40
CA ASP A 7 2.36 23.63 8.36
C ASP A 7 2.59 22.51 7.33
N ALA A 8 3.16 22.85 6.16
CA ALA A 8 3.49 21.88 5.13
C ALA A 8 4.60 20.89 5.58
N SER A 9 5.57 21.37 6.36
CA SER A 9 6.65 20.54 6.92
C SER A 9 6.12 19.55 7.96
N VAL A 10 5.23 20.00 8.84
CA VAL A 10 4.60 19.13 9.86
C VAL A 10 3.77 18.05 9.19
N GLY A 11 2.97 18.40 8.16
CA GLY A 11 2.19 17.43 7.39
C GLY A 11 3.06 16.35 6.76
N ALA A 12 4.14 16.73 6.08
CA ALA A 12 5.06 15.77 5.45
C ALA A 12 5.69 14.80 6.47
N ARG A 13 6.02 15.29 7.67
CA ARG A 13 6.58 14.45 8.75
C ARG A 13 5.58 13.45 9.29
N ILE A 14 4.34 13.87 9.53
CA ILE A 14 3.27 12.97 10.00
C ILE A 14 3.06 11.84 8.98
N VAL A 15 3.00 12.19 7.69
CA VAL A 15 2.84 11.21 6.61
C VAL A 15 4.02 10.25 6.53
N ALA A 16 5.25 10.75 6.64
CA ALA A 16 6.44 9.92 6.61
C ALA A 16 6.48 8.95 7.80
N VAL A 17 6.13 9.41 9.01
CA VAL A 17 6.06 8.55 10.20
C VAL A 17 4.95 7.51 10.05
N LEU A 18 3.77 7.90 9.58
CA LEU A 18 2.65 6.98 9.36
C LEU A 18 3.02 5.90 8.33
N GLY A 19 3.65 6.29 7.21
CA GLY A 19 4.12 5.38 6.17
C GLY A 19 5.21 4.43 6.67
N LEU A 20 6.10 4.90 7.55
CA LEU A 20 7.17 4.09 8.14
C LEU A 20 6.62 3.08 9.13
N VAL A 21 5.67 3.47 9.99
CA VAL A 21 5.01 2.57 10.94
C VAL A 21 4.21 1.50 10.22
N THR A 22 3.36 1.88 9.26
CA THR A 22 2.54 0.91 8.52
C THR A 22 3.39 -0.08 7.74
N SER A 23 4.44 0.40 7.08
CA SER A 23 5.34 -0.46 6.32
C SER A 23 6.18 -1.37 7.21
N GLY A 24 6.62 -0.87 8.36
CA GLY A 24 7.32 -1.68 9.36
C GLY A 24 6.46 -2.84 9.87
N VAL A 25 5.17 -2.58 10.16
CA VAL A 25 4.22 -3.62 10.57
C VAL A 25 4.03 -4.66 9.47
N VAL A 26 3.84 -4.22 8.22
CA VAL A 26 3.65 -5.12 7.06
C VAL A 26 4.90 -5.98 6.82
N VAL A 27 6.10 -5.38 6.86
CA VAL A 27 7.37 -6.11 6.71
C VAL A 27 7.56 -7.12 7.85
N ALA A 28 7.27 -6.74 9.09
CA ALA A 28 7.41 -7.64 10.24
C ALA A 28 6.47 -8.85 10.14
N GLN A 29 5.22 -8.62 9.71
CA GLN A 29 4.24 -9.69 9.51
C GLN A 29 4.63 -10.60 8.33
N LEU A 30 4.96 -10.03 7.17
CA LEU A 30 5.42 -10.80 6.01
C LEU A 30 6.68 -11.61 6.32
N GLY A 31 7.64 -11.01 7.03
CA GLY A 31 8.87 -11.66 7.45
C GLY A 31 8.62 -12.81 8.44
N ALA A 32 7.69 -12.64 9.38
CA ALA A 32 7.32 -13.68 10.33
C ALA A 32 6.69 -14.90 9.63
N GLU A 33 5.84 -14.68 8.63
CA GLU A 33 5.26 -15.76 7.82
C GLU A 33 6.30 -16.46 6.97
N LEU A 34 7.17 -15.70 6.29
CA LEU A 34 8.25 -16.26 5.49
C LEU A 34 9.19 -17.12 6.36
N ALA A 35 9.47 -16.68 7.59
CA ALA A 35 10.31 -17.40 8.53
C ALA A 35 9.64 -18.65 9.09
N ARG A 36 8.31 -18.67 9.22
CA ARG A 36 7.55 -19.84 9.67
C ARG A 36 7.45 -20.93 8.61
N GLY A 37 7.65 -20.59 7.33
CA GLY A 37 7.68 -21.56 6.22
C GLY A 37 6.35 -22.30 6.01
N ALA A 38 5.29 -21.91 6.71
CA ALA A 38 3.99 -22.57 6.71
C ALA A 38 2.98 -21.63 6.07
N GLY A 39 2.39 -22.06 4.96
CA GLY A 39 1.32 -21.38 4.24
C GLY A 39 -0.01 -21.35 4.99
N ASP A 40 0.00 -21.10 6.30
CA ASP A 40 -1.20 -21.07 7.16
C ASP A 40 -2.12 -19.87 6.83
N GLY A 41 -1.71 -19.02 5.89
CA GLY A 41 -2.57 -18.05 5.21
C GLY A 41 -3.04 -16.86 6.06
N GLY A 42 -2.69 -16.81 7.34
CA GLY A 42 -3.18 -15.81 8.29
C GLY A 42 -2.86 -14.36 7.89
N VAL A 43 -1.72 -14.10 7.25
CA VAL A 43 -1.35 -12.72 6.84
C VAL A 43 -1.97 -12.29 5.52
N ALA A 44 -2.34 -13.22 4.63
CA ALA A 44 -3.03 -12.82 3.41
C ALA A 44 -4.44 -12.31 3.70
N VAL A 45 -5.11 -12.88 4.71
CA VAL A 45 -6.38 -12.37 5.24
C VAL A 45 -6.23 -10.90 5.67
N LEU A 46 -5.11 -10.52 6.27
CA LEU A 46 -4.85 -9.15 6.72
C LEU A 46 -4.57 -8.19 5.56
N LEU A 47 -4.00 -8.69 4.47
CA LEU A 47 -3.82 -7.96 3.21
C LEU A 47 -5.12 -7.86 2.38
N GLY A 48 -6.22 -8.43 2.88
CA GLY A 48 -7.49 -8.54 2.13
C GLY A 48 -7.39 -9.44 0.90
N LEU A 49 -6.27 -10.16 0.76
CA LEU A 49 -6.10 -11.20 -0.23
C LEU A 49 -6.67 -12.47 0.39
N SER A 50 -7.94 -12.75 0.13
CA SER A 50 -8.51 -14.05 0.47
C SER A 50 -7.74 -15.13 -0.29
N LEU A 51 -6.72 -15.72 0.34
CA LEU A 51 -5.97 -16.85 -0.21
C LEU A 51 -6.91 -18.00 -0.54
N ASP A 52 -8.00 -18.12 0.21
CA ASP A 52 -9.05 -19.10 -0.01
C ASP A 52 -9.77 -18.87 -1.35
N GLU A 53 -9.94 -17.62 -1.79
CA GLU A 53 -10.51 -17.32 -3.12
C GLU A 53 -9.49 -17.57 -4.25
N LEU A 54 -8.21 -17.32 -4.01
CA LEU A 54 -7.14 -17.61 -4.97
C LEU A 54 -6.93 -19.12 -5.14
N ASP A 55 -6.92 -19.86 -4.03
CA ASP A 55 -6.79 -21.31 -4.00
C ASP A 55 -8.01 -21.99 -4.62
N SER A 56 -9.24 -21.56 -4.28
CA SER A 56 -10.45 -22.11 -4.91
C SER A 56 -10.51 -21.86 -6.42
N ARG A 57 -10.17 -20.65 -6.90
CA ARG A 57 -10.10 -20.37 -8.36
C ARG A 57 -9.08 -21.25 -9.05
N GLN A 58 -7.89 -21.37 -8.46
CA GLN A 58 -6.81 -22.12 -9.11
C GLN A 58 -7.08 -23.63 -9.07
N ARG A 59 -7.68 -24.17 -7.99
CA ARG A 59 -8.17 -25.56 -7.93
C ARG A 59 -9.23 -25.82 -9.00
N HIS A 60 -10.17 -24.89 -9.25
CA HIS A 60 -11.15 -25.06 -10.32
C HIS A 60 -10.50 -25.08 -11.72
N THR A 61 -9.50 -24.25 -11.98
CA THR A 61 -8.79 -24.28 -13.26
C THR A 61 -7.98 -25.57 -13.47
N LEU A 62 -7.42 -26.14 -12.40
CA LEU A 62 -6.66 -27.39 -12.46
C LEU A 62 -7.55 -28.63 -12.56
N HIS A 63 -8.71 -28.64 -11.89
CA HIS A 63 -9.60 -29.79 -11.94
C HIS A 63 -10.34 -29.94 -13.28
N SER A 64 -10.56 -28.83 -14.00
CA SER A 64 -11.27 -28.87 -15.29
C SER A 64 -10.47 -29.53 -16.42
N ASP A 65 -9.14 -29.67 -16.29
CA ASP A 65 -8.28 -30.16 -17.38
C ASP A 65 -7.72 -31.56 -17.13
N LYS A 66 -7.94 -32.13 -15.92
CA LYS A 66 -7.22 -33.32 -15.45
C LYS A 66 -8.07 -34.59 -15.33
N HIS A 67 -9.35 -34.53 -15.73
CA HIS A 67 -10.30 -35.60 -15.44
C HIS A 67 -10.00 -36.95 -16.14
N ASP A 68 -9.09 -36.98 -17.13
CA ASP A 68 -8.75 -38.20 -17.87
C ASP A 68 -7.38 -38.84 -17.51
N HIS A 69 -6.54 -38.25 -16.66
CA HIS A 69 -5.16 -38.77 -16.41
C HIS A 69 -4.77 -39.00 -14.94
N ASP A 70 -5.66 -38.72 -13.97
CA ASP A 70 -5.28 -38.62 -12.55
C ASP A 70 -5.44 -39.89 -11.71
N HIS A 71 -6.08 -40.95 -12.22
CA HIS A 71 -6.26 -42.16 -11.42
C HIS A 71 -4.94 -42.90 -11.14
N ASP A 72 -3.98 -42.86 -12.05
CA ASP A 72 -2.69 -43.54 -11.89
C ASP A 72 -1.71 -42.74 -11.01
N GLN A 73 -1.77 -41.40 -11.06
CA GLN A 73 -0.92 -40.54 -10.21
C GLN A 73 -1.29 -40.61 -8.73
N LEU A 74 -2.58 -40.76 -8.40
CA LEU A 74 -3.03 -40.88 -7.00
C LEU A 74 -2.55 -42.18 -6.36
N LEU A 75 -2.52 -43.30 -7.10
CA LEU A 75 -2.00 -44.57 -6.59
C LEU A 75 -0.49 -44.50 -6.37
N GLN A 76 0.24 -43.80 -7.24
CA GLN A 76 1.69 -43.63 -7.11
C GLN A 76 2.06 -42.67 -5.96
N ALA A 77 1.25 -41.62 -5.73
CA ALA A 77 1.45 -40.69 -4.61
C ALA A 77 1.11 -41.28 -3.23
N LEU A 78 0.27 -42.33 -3.17
CA LEU A 78 0.00 -43.08 -1.93
C LEU A 78 1.12 -44.05 -1.57
N ALA A 79 1.94 -44.47 -2.55
CA ALA A 79 3.00 -45.46 -2.36
C ALA A 79 4.26 -44.89 -1.70
N ASP A 80 4.52 -43.59 -1.83
CA ASP A 80 5.67 -42.94 -1.19
C ASP A 80 5.31 -41.55 -0.62
N PRO A 81 4.92 -41.46 0.67
CA PRO A 81 4.56 -40.20 1.30
C PRO A 81 5.77 -39.28 1.55
N GLY A 82 7.01 -39.79 1.42
CA GLY A 82 8.23 -39.04 1.69
C GLY A 82 8.70 -38.16 0.54
N ASP A 83 8.30 -38.49 -0.69
CA ASP A 83 8.78 -37.84 -1.92
C ASP A 83 7.68 -37.05 -2.63
N ARG A 84 6.82 -36.38 -1.85
CA ARG A 84 5.83 -35.47 -2.43
C ARG A 84 6.57 -34.29 -3.07
N PRO A 85 6.54 -34.13 -4.40
CA PRO A 85 7.15 -32.98 -5.03
C PRO A 85 6.51 -31.71 -4.45
N PRO A 86 7.31 -30.67 -4.14
CA PRO A 86 6.78 -29.41 -3.61
C PRO A 86 5.64 -28.94 -4.51
N HIS A 87 4.48 -28.67 -3.91
CA HIS A 87 3.31 -28.29 -4.69
C HIS A 87 3.63 -27.01 -5.45
N PRO A 88 3.36 -26.93 -6.76
CA PRO A 88 3.67 -25.74 -7.57
C PRO A 88 2.98 -24.46 -7.04
N PHE A 89 1.91 -24.63 -6.26
CA PHE A 89 1.23 -23.56 -5.52
C PHE A 89 2.10 -22.89 -4.45
N ASP A 90 2.88 -23.66 -3.71
CA ASP A 90 3.71 -23.13 -2.61
C ASP A 90 4.76 -22.17 -3.16
N THR A 91 5.32 -22.50 -4.33
CA THR A 91 6.29 -21.65 -5.04
C THR A 91 5.66 -20.34 -5.49
N TYR A 92 4.46 -20.39 -6.08
CA TYR A 92 3.75 -19.18 -6.56
C TYR A 92 3.37 -18.24 -5.42
N VAL A 93 2.80 -18.76 -4.33
CA VAL A 93 2.42 -17.95 -3.16
C VAL A 93 3.67 -17.34 -2.53
N ARG A 94 4.75 -18.12 -2.41
CA ARG A 94 6.04 -17.63 -1.92
C ARG A 94 6.59 -16.51 -2.79
N ASP A 95 6.56 -16.65 -4.11
CA ASP A 95 7.04 -15.62 -5.04
C ASP A 95 6.25 -14.31 -4.90
N ILE A 96 4.93 -14.41 -4.74
CA ILE A 96 4.07 -13.25 -4.45
C ILE A 96 4.45 -12.60 -3.12
N LEU A 97 4.61 -13.38 -2.05
CA LEU A 97 5.00 -12.86 -0.74
C LEU A 97 6.37 -12.18 -0.77
N VAL A 98 7.33 -12.76 -1.49
CA VAL A 98 8.66 -12.16 -1.70
C VAL A 98 8.53 -10.84 -2.47
N ALA A 99 7.71 -10.78 -3.52
CA ALA A 99 7.48 -9.54 -4.25
C ALA A 99 6.86 -8.45 -3.36
N PHE A 100 5.89 -8.80 -2.52
CA PHE A 100 5.30 -7.88 -1.54
C PHE A 100 6.31 -7.42 -0.48
N LEU A 101 7.16 -8.33 0.00
CA LEU A 101 8.21 -8.01 0.96
C LEU A 101 9.22 -7.01 0.37
N VAL A 102 9.68 -7.25 -0.87
CA VAL A 102 10.59 -6.34 -1.58
C VAL A 102 9.94 -4.97 -1.74
N TYR A 103 8.67 -4.93 -2.16
CA TYR A 103 7.93 -3.68 -2.29
C TYR A 103 7.81 -2.93 -0.95
N ALA A 104 7.49 -3.63 0.14
CA ALA A 104 7.35 -3.03 1.47
C ALA A 104 8.68 -2.47 1.99
N VAL A 105 9.80 -3.15 1.74
CA VAL A 105 11.15 -2.66 2.07
C VAL A 105 11.50 -1.41 1.26
N LEU A 106 11.22 -1.40 -0.04
CA LEU A 106 11.44 -0.22 -0.90
C LEU A 106 10.60 0.98 -0.42
N TYR A 107 9.35 0.73 -0.05
CA TYR A 107 8.47 1.76 0.50
C TYR A 107 8.97 2.29 1.85
N LEU A 108 9.46 1.41 2.73
CA LEU A 108 10.07 1.79 4.01
C LEU A 108 11.29 2.69 3.79
N PHE A 109 12.21 2.30 2.90
CA PHE A 109 13.40 3.07 2.56
C PHE A 109 13.03 4.45 1.99
N SER A 110 12.02 4.48 1.13
CA SER A 110 11.53 5.72 0.53
C SER A 110 10.85 6.66 1.52
N SER A 111 10.07 6.10 2.45
CA SER A 111 9.48 6.87 3.55
C SER A 111 10.56 7.42 4.49
N GLY A 112 11.61 6.63 4.76
CA GLY A 112 12.79 7.07 5.48
C GLY A 112 13.55 8.20 4.78
N LEU A 113 13.73 8.11 3.46
CA LEU A 113 14.30 9.18 2.63
C LEU A 113 13.45 10.45 2.65
N LEU A 114 12.12 10.31 2.62
CA LEU A 114 11.21 11.44 2.73
C LEU A 114 11.36 12.12 4.10
N ALA A 115 11.35 11.35 5.19
CA ALA A 115 11.57 11.85 6.53
C ALA A 115 12.92 12.56 6.65
N TYR A 116 14.00 11.91 6.17
CA TYR A 116 15.34 12.46 6.19
C TYR A 116 15.45 13.74 5.37
N SER A 117 14.91 13.76 4.15
CA SER A 117 14.94 14.95 3.29
C SER A 117 14.14 16.11 3.84
N SER A 118 13.06 15.83 4.59
CA SER A 118 12.32 16.86 5.35
C SER A 118 13.14 17.47 6.48
N LEU A 119 14.13 16.76 7.02
CA LEU A 119 15.07 17.27 8.03
C LEU A 119 16.19 18.09 7.40
N VAL A 120 16.77 17.60 6.29
CA VAL A 120 17.95 18.24 5.65
C VAL A 120 17.55 19.29 4.60
N ALA A 121 16.25 19.53 4.40
CA ALA A 121 15.71 20.45 3.39
C ALA A 121 16.26 20.16 1.96
N LEU A 122 16.49 18.88 1.64
CA LEU A 122 17.02 18.46 0.34
C LEU A 122 15.92 18.46 -0.73
N ARG A 123 16.13 19.23 -1.81
CA ARG A 123 15.14 19.39 -2.91
C ARG A 123 14.79 18.11 -3.66
N TRP A 124 15.67 17.10 -3.63
CA TRP A 124 15.53 15.87 -4.43
C TRP A 124 15.03 14.67 -3.63
N GLY A 125 14.95 14.78 -2.29
CA GLY A 125 14.65 13.62 -1.46
C GLY A 125 13.20 13.15 -1.48
N ALA A 126 12.29 13.97 -2.00
CA ALA A 126 10.89 13.59 -2.20
C ALA A 126 10.65 12.78 -3.49
N LEU A 127 11.57 12.82 -4.46
CA LEU A 127 11.37 12.18 -5.77
C LEU A 127 11.23 10.65 -5.69
N PRO A 128 12.08 9.91 -4.94
CA PRO A 128 11.92 8.46 -4.80
C PRO A 128 10.57 8.06 -4.19
N TRP A 129 10.07 8.88 -3.25
CA TRP A 129 8.77 8.68 -2.60
C TRP A 129 7.62 8.91 -3.57
N LEU A 130 7.66 10.00 -4.33
CA LEU A 130 6.67 10.27 -5.37
C LEU A 130 6.65 9.18 -6.43
N LEU A 131 7.81 8.67 -6.86
CA LEU A 131 7.89 7.60 -7.86
C LEU A 131 7.24 6.32 -7.35
N LEU A 132 7.52 5.92 -6.11
CA LEU A 132 6.89 4.74 -5.49
C LEU A 132 5.39 4.93 -5.29
N GLN A 133 4.95 6.13 -4.92
CA GLN A 133 3.53 6.44 -4.81
C GLN A 133 2.83 6.40 -6.17
N ALA A 134 3.47 6.90 -7.25
CA ALA A 134 2.96 6.79 -8.61
C ALA A 134 2.84 5.33 -9.07
N MET A 135 3.87 4.51 -8.80
CA MET A 135 3.84 3.08 -9.10
C MET A 135 2.75 2.34 -8.32
N SER A 136 2.54 2.69 -7.04
CA SER A 136 1.45 2.17 -6.20
C SER A 136 0.09 2.46 -6.81
N VAL A 137 -0.15 3.71 -7.20
CA VAL A 137 -1.40 4.14 -7.86
C VAL A 137 -1.58 3.43 -9.20
N ALA A 138 -0.53 3.36 -10.02
CA ALA A 138 -0.60 2.69 -11.32
C ALA A 138 -0.95 1.21 -11.17
N SER A 139 -0.37 0.51 -10.19
CA SER A 139 -0.71 -0.89 -9.89
C SER A 139 -2.16 -1.07 -9.46
N GLN A 140 -2.69 -0.17 -8.61
CA GLN A 140 -4.09 -0.22 -8.20
C GLN A 140 -5.06 0.05 -9.35
N VAL A 141 -4.74 1.02 -10.21
CA VAL A 141 -5.52 1.29 -11.42
C VAL A 141 -5.50 0.08 -12.34
N ALA A 142 -4.35 -0.56 -12.54
CA ALA A 142 -4.26 -1.78 -13.34
C ALA A 142 -5.12 -2.91 -12.77
N ARG A 143 -5.10 -3.13 -11.44
CA ARG A 143 -5.98 -4.10 -10.77
C ARG A 143 -7.45 -3.80 -10.98
N LEU A 144 -7.84 -2.53 -10.82
CA LEU A 144 -9.22 -2.10 -11.01
C LEU A 144 -9.68 -2.31 -12.46
N VAL A 145 -8.83 -1.99 -13.44
CA VAL A 145 -9.11 -2.23 -14.86
C VAL A 145 -9.30 -3.72 -15.14
N VAL A 146 -8.43 -4.59 -14.60
CA VAL A 146 -8.55 -6.05 -14.76
C VAL A 146 -9.84 -6.56 -14.12
N GLN A 147 -10.19 -6.08 -12.91
CA GLN A 147 -11.43 -6.48 -12.24
C GLN A 147 -12.68 -6.05 -13.02
N VAL A 148 -12.70 -4.83 -13.56
CA VAL A 148 -13.80 -4.34 -14.40
C VAL A 148 -13.91 -5.15 -15.69
N ALA A 149 -12.78 -5.45 -16.34
CA ALA A 149 -12.75 -6.28 -17.54
C ALA A 149 -13.25 -7.71 -17.28
N GLN A 150 -12.86 -8.32 -16.15
CA GLN A 150 -13.36 -9.64 -15.76
C GLN A 150 -14.87 -9.65 -15.54
N ARG A 151 -15.42 -8.65 -14.82
CA ARG A 151 -16.87 -8.55 -14.62
C ARG A 151 -17.64 -8.33 -15.91
N ALA A 152 -17.09 -7.54 -16.84
CA ALA A 152 -17.69 -7.36 -18.15
C ALA A 152 -17.80 -8.69 -18.91
N HIS A 153 -16.74 -9.51 -18.86
CA HIS A 153 -16.72 -10.81 -19.53
C HIS A 153 -17.66 -11.84 -18.87
N GLU A 154 -17.73 -11.86 -17.53
CA GLU A 154 -18.68 -12.70 -16.79
C GLU A 154 -20.15 -12.32 -17.12
N ALA A 155 -20.45 -11.02 -17.24
CA ALA A 155 -21.78 -10.54 -17.61
C ALA A 155 -22.19 -10.98 -19.03
N GLU A 156 -21.26 -11.00 -19.99
CA GLU A 156 -21.51 -11.52 -21.34
C GLU A 156 -21.82 -13.02 -21.33
N HIS A 157 -21.04 -13.80 -20.57
CA HIS A 157 -21.27 -15.24 -20.43
C HIS A 157 -22.60 -15.57 -19.76
N GLN A 158 -23.02 -14.81 -18.73
CA GLN A 158 -24.33 -14.99 -18.11
C GLN A 158 -25.47 -14.69 -19.07
N LEU A 159 -25.34 -13.63 -19.89
CA LEU A 159 -26.29 -13.32 -20.95
C LEU A 159 -26.43 -14.48 -21.94
N HIS A 160 -25.32 -15.12 -22.31
CA HIS A 160 -25.34 -16.26 -23.24
C HIS A 160 -25.88 -17.54 -22.60
N ALA A 161 -25.53 -17.80 -21.33
CA ALA A 161 -26.02 -18.93 -20.56
C ALA A 161 -27.53 -18.84 -20.29
N GLY A 162 -28.09 -17.64 -20.14
CA GLY A 162 -29.54 -17.43 -20.02
C GLY A 162 -30.36 -17.84 -21.25
N TYR A 163 -29.72 -18.01 -22.42
CA TYR A 163 -30.35 -18.55 -23.62
C TYR A 163 -30.21 -20.07 -23.74
N ALA A 164 -29.48 -20.74 -22.85
CA ALA A 164 -29.49 -22.19 -22.80
C ALA A 164 -30.90 -22.65 -22.42
N HIS A 165 -31.56 -23.34 -23.35
CA HIS A 165 -32.93 -23.83 -23.20
C HIS A 165 -33.13 -24.50 -21.84
N PRO A 166 -34.23 -24.22 -21.12
CA PRO A 166 -34.57 -24.96 -19.92
C PRO A 166 -34.61 -26.44 -20.28
N MET A 167 -33.59 -27.18 -19.84
CA MET A 167 -33.55 -28.64 -19.93
C MET A 167 -34.83 -29.14 -19.28
N ALA A 168 -35.55 -30.00 -20.01
CA ALA A 168 -36.81 -30.55 -19.53
C ALA A 168 -36.65 -31.08 -18.10
N PRO A 169 -37.57 -30.75 -17.18
CA PRO A 169 -37.44 -31.11 -15.78
C PRO A 169 -37.25 -32.62 -15.65
N HIS A 170 -36.09 -33.04 -15.14
CA HIS A 170 -35.86 -34.43 -14.80
C HIS A 170 -36.83 -34.84 -13.68
N PRO A 171 -37.40 -36.06 -13.73
CA PRO A 171 -38.34 -36.53 -12.71
C PRO A 171 -37.69 -36.48 -11.33
N ILE A 172 -38.28 -35.67 -10.45
CA ILE A 172 -37.77 -35.32 -9.13
C ILE A 172 -37.93 -36.53 -8.20
N HIS A 173 -36.84 -36.97 -7.58
CA HIS A 173 -36.89 -37.94 -6.50
C HIS A 173 -37.24 -37.20 -5.19
N PRO A 174 -38.25 -37.64 -4.42
CA PRO A 174 -38.79 -36.92 -3.25
C PRO A 174 -37.82 -36.76 -2.05
N GLY A 175 -36.58 -37.23 -2.16
CA GLY A 175 -35.52 -36.99 -1.17
C GLY A 175 -34.58 -35.83 -1.49
N HIS A 176 -34.64 -35.27 -2.70
CA HIS A 176 -33.69 -34.25 -3.17
C HIS A 176 -34.11 -32.81 -2.83
N GLU A 177 -35.37 -32.56 -2.50
CA GLU A 177 -35.88 -31.20 -2.28
C GLU A 177 -35.19 -30.50 -1.10
N ALA A 178 -34.97 -31.21 0.01
CA ALA A 178 -34.29 -30.65 1.18
C ALA A 178 -32.79 -30.36 0.92
N LEU A 179 -32.14 -31.19 0.10
CA LEU A 179 -30.74 -30.98 -0.27
C LEU A 179 -30.60 -29.81 -1.25
N ASP A 180 -31.49 -29.72 -2.24
CA ASP A 180 -31.50 -28.64 -3.21
C ASP A 180 -31.80 -27.29 -2.55
N GLU A 181 -32.69 -27.25 -1.56
CA GLU A 181 -32.97 -26.03 -0.79
C GLU A 181 -31.76 -25.60 0.04
N HIS A 182 -31.08 -26.53 0.71
CA HIS A 182 -29.86 -26.22 1.46
C HIS A 182 -28.71 -25.73 0.55
N ILE A 183 -28.53 -26.34 -0.63
CA ILE A 183 -27.55 -25.89 -1.62
C ILE A 183 -27.91 -24.49 -2.12
N ARG A 184 -29.20 -24.23 -2.41
CA ARG A 184 -29.65 -22.93 -2.90
C ARG A 184 -29.43 -21.82 -1.87
N GLU A 185 -29.67 -22.12 -0.59
CA GLU A 185 -29.42 -21.16 0.50
C GLU A 185 -27.93 -20.89 0.68
N HIS A 186 -27.09 -21.92 0.66
CA HIS A 186 -25.63 -21.75 0.72
C HIS A 186 -25.10 -20.91 -0.46
N VAL A 187 -25.55 -21.17 -1.68
CA VAL A 187 -25.16 -20.39 -2.87
C VAL A 187 -25.55 -18.92 -2.70
N ARG A 188 -26.75 -18.65 -2.17
CA ARG A 188 -27.23 -17.28 -1.95
C ARG A 188 -26.40 -16.54 -0.89
N GLU A 189 -26.03 -17.20 0.21
CA GLU A 189 -25.16 -16.61 1.23
C GLU A 189 -23.76 -16.28 0.68
N HIS A 190 -23.19 -17.18 -0.13
CA HIS A 190 -21.90 -16.95 -0.77
C HIS A 190 -21.93 -15.79 -1.76
N GLU A 191 -23.02 -15.66 -2.53
CA GLU A 191 -23.19 -14.57 -3.50
C GLU A 191 -23.25 -13.19 -2.79
N VAL A 192 -24.06 -13.07 -1.73
CA VAL A 192 -24.14 -11.83 -0.93
C VAL A 192 -22.78 -11.47 -0.32
N ARG A 193 -22.04 -12.48 0.19
CA ARG A 193 -20.72 -12.25 0.79
C ARG A 193 -19.70 -11.78 -0.26
N ARG A 194 -19.79 -12.29 -1.49
CA ARG A 194 -18.92 -11.90 -2.62
C ARG A 194 -19.23 -10.49 -3.09
N GLU A 195 -20.49 -10.10 -3.16
CA GLU A 195 -20.89 -8.72 -3.48
C GLU A 195 -20.37 -7.74 -2.42
N HIS A 196 -20.49 -8.09 -1.14
CA HIS A 196 -19.99 -7.25 -0.06
C HIS A 196 -18.46 -7.11 -0.08
N SER A 197 -17.70 -8.19 -0.29
CA SER A 197 -16.24 -8.14 -0.37
C SER A 197 -15.77 -7.29 -1.56
N ALA A 198 -16.44 -7.43 -2.69
CA ALA A 198 -16.22 -6.63 -3.89
C ALA A 198 -16.43 -5.13 -3.65
N VAL A 199 -17.56 -4.76 -3.03
CA VAL A 199 -17.88 -3.35 -2.73
C VAL A 199 -16.87 -2.76 -1.75
N ILE A 200 -16.53 -3.49 -0.69
CA ILE A 200 -15.52 -3.06 0.29
C ILE A 200 -14.18 -2.82 -0.41
N GLY A 201 -13.74 -3.73 -1.28
CA GLY A 201 -12.50 -3.58 -2.05
C GLY A 201 -12.49 -2.32 -2.92
N ILE A 202 -13.60 -2.02 -3.60
CA ILE A 202 -13.74 -0.81 -4.41
C ILE A 202 -13.67 0.43 -3.53
N VAL A 203 -14.44 0.48 -2.44
CA VAL A 203 -14.48 1.64 -1.52
C VAL A 203 -13.10 1.93 -0.92
N VAL A 204 -12.39 0.90 -0.46
CA VAL A 204 -11.03 1.04 0.09
C VAL A 204 -10.07 1.53 -0.97
N THR A 205 -10.14 1.00 -2.20
CA THR A 205 -9.27 1.43 -3.31
C THR A 205 -9.55 2.87 -3.70
N THR A 206 -10.81 3.27 -3.80
CA THR A 206 -11.20 4.66 -4.11
C THR A 206 -10.76 5.63 -3.01
N ALA A 207 -10.92 5.27 -1.74
CA ALA A 207 -10.46 6.09 -0.62
C ALA A 207 -8.93 6.26 -0.65
N TYR A 208 -8.19 5.19 -0.92
CA TYR A 208 -6.73 5.25 -1.05
C TYR A 208 -6.30 6.15 -2.21
N LEU A 209 -6.94 6.04 -3.38
CA LEU A 209 -6.67 6.90 -4.53
C LEU A 209 -6.93 8.38 -4.20
N ALA A 210 -8.01 8.69 -3.49
CA ALA A 210 -8.33 10.04 -3.07
C ALA A 210 -7.25 10.62 -2.12
N VAL A 211 -6.81 9.83 -1.13
CA VAL A 211 -5.72 10.22 -0.22
C VAL A 211 -4.42 10.42 -0.99
N SER A 212 -4.10 9.53 -1.93
CA SER A 212 -2.90 9.63 -2.76
C SER A 212 -2.93 10.89 -3.64
N ALA A 213 -4.05 11.17 -4.30
CA ALA A 213 -4.24 12.37 -5.11
C ALA A 213 -4.12 13.65 -4.27
N TYR A 214 -4.69 13.66 -3.06
CA TYR A 214 -4.55 14.76 -2.11
C TYR A 214 -3.08 15.00 -1.74
N MET A 215 -2.32 13.95 -1.45
CA MET A 215 -0.89 14.07 -1.15
C MET A 215 -0.10 14.64 -2.32
N TRP A 216 -0.38 14.19 -3.55
CA TRP A 216 0.23 14.75 -4.76
C TRP A 216 -0.07 16.24 -4.90
N LEU A 217 -1.30 16.66 -4.65
CA LEU A 217 -1.69 18.06 -4.65
C LEU A 217 -0.89 18.88 -3.64
N VAL A 218 -0.75 18.39 -2.40
CA VAL A 218 0.05 19.04 -1.35
C VAL A 218 1.51 19.19 -1.78
N VAL A 219 2.12 18.13 -2.33
CA VAL A 219 3.51 18.16 -2.80
C VAL A 219 3.69 19.13 -3.97
N LEU A 220 2.75 19.15 -4.92
CA LEU A 220 2.79 20.08 -6.06
C LEU A 220 2.64 21.54 -5.63
N VAL A 221 1.76 21.83 -4.67
CA VAL A 221 1.61 23.18 -4.09
C VAL A 221 2.90 23.61 -3.39
N ALA A 222 3.47 22.75 -2.55
CA ALA A 222 4.73 23.04 -1.86
C ALA A 222 5.89 23.27 -2.86
N HIS A 223 5.96 22.46 -3.93
CA HIS A 223 6.97 22.63 -4.97
C HIS A 223 6.79 23.96 -5.74
N ARG A 224 5.54 24.34 -6.05
CA ARG A 224 5.23 25.58 -6.75
C ARG A 224 5.66 26.80 -5.93
N ASP A 225 5.34 26.84 -4.65
CA ASP A 225 5.70 27.95 -3.75
C ASP A 225 7.22 28.10 -3.64
N TRP A 226 7.94 26.97 -3.55
CA TRP A 226 9.40 26.98 -3.56
C TRP A 226 9.96 27.57 -4.87
N SER A 227 9.44 27.14 -6.02
CA SER A 227 9.90 27.61 -7.33
C SER A 227 9.72 29.13 -7.47
N SER A 228 8.63 29.68 -6.92
CA SER A 228 8.34 31.12 -6.91
C SER A 228 9.35 31.90 -6.06
N SER A 229 9.64 31.43 -4.84
CA SER A 229 10.60 32.08 -3.93
C SER A 229 12.02 32.17 -4.50
N SER A 230 12.43 31.16 -5.27
CA SER A 230 13.78 31.15 -5.88
C SER A 230 13.98 32.24 -6.95
N LYS A 231 12.91 32.68 -7.62
CA LYS A 231 12.96 33.73 -8.63
C LYS A 231 13.14 35.12 -8.00
N LEU A 232 12.51 35.37 -6.85
CA LEU A 232 12.66 36.65 -6.13
C LEU A 232 14.11 36.90 -5.68
N ARG A 233 14.83 35.88 -5.19
CA ARG A 233 16.24 36.05 -4.78
C ARG A 233 17.21 36.28 -5.94
N ARG A 234 16.88 35.84 -7.17
CA ARG A 234 17.74 36.05 -8.35
C ARG A 234 17.52 37.40 -9.02
N GLY A 235 16.29 37.94 -8.98
CA GLY A 235 15.95 39.24 -9.57
C GLY A 235 16.55 40.44 -8.82
N GLY A 236 16.74 40.34 -7.51
CA GLY A 236 17.25 41.45 -6.67
C GLY A 236 18.75 41.75 -6.81
N ARG A 237 19.55 40.91 -7.49
CA ARG A 237 21.02 41.10 -7.58
C ARG A 237 21.51 41.69 -8.91
N GLY A 238 20.62 41.91 -9.88
CA GLY A 238 20.98 42.39 -11.22
C GLY A 238 20.68 43.87 -11.51
N GLY A 239 19.98 44.58 -10.64
CA GLY A 239 19.44 45.93 -10.91
C GLY A 239 20.17 47.11 -10.27
N ALA A 240 21.10 46.90 -9.34
CA ALA A 240 21.88 47.98 -8.71
C ALA A 240 23.31 48.02 -9.25
N ARG A 241 23.44 48.21 -10.57
CA ARG A 241 24.66 48.77 -11.16
C ARG A 241 24.51 50.29 -11.11
N GLY A 242 24.75 50.85 -9.94
CA GLY A 242 24.58 52.27 -9.66
C GLY A 242 25.34 52.64 -8.40
N VAL A 243 26.67 52.74 -8.56
CA VAL A 243 27.58 53.73 -7.95
C VAL A 243 27.21 54.19 -6.52
N GLY A 244 27.98 53.72 -5.56
CA GLY A 244 27.92 54.20 -4.17
C GLY A 244 28.89 53.42 -3.31
N ASP A 245 30.17 53.75 -3.47
CA ASP A 245 31.28 53.34 -2.61
C ASP A 245 31.08 53.95 -1.22
N GLU A 246 30.29 53.31 -0.36
CA GLU A 246 30.32 53.58 1.07
C GLU A 246 30.43 52.25 1.81
N GLY A 247 31.59 52.10 2.47
CA GLY A 247 32.01 50.92 3.19
C GLY A 247 31.01 50.51 4.25
N TYR A 248 30.38 49.35 4.05
CA TYR A 248 29.74 48.64 5.14
C TYR A 248 30.70 47.57 5.65
N SER A 249 31.40 47.99 6.70
CA SER A 249 31.89 47.18 7.79
C SER A 249 31.20 45.83 7.88
N LEU A 250 32.03 44.78 7.92
CA LEU A 250 31.72 43.50 8.51
C LEU A 250 31.27 43.73 9.96
N SER A 251 30.00 44.05 10.17
CA SER A 251 29.35 43.90 11.47
C SER A 251 29.27 42.41 11.73
N MET A 252 30.30 41.93 12.42
CA MET A 252 30.29 40.69 13.19
C MET A 252 28.90 40.46 13.77
N THR A 253 28.37 39.28 13.49
CA THR A 253 27.65 38.45 14.45
C THR A 253 27.40 39.14 15.80
N ASN A 254 26.23 39.75 15.95
CA ASN A 254 25.62 39.92 17.26
C ASN A 254 25.26 38.52 17.77
N ILE A 255 26.26 37.85 18.36
CA ILE A 255 26.03 36.78 19.30
C ILE A 255 25.33 37.47 20.48
N PRO A 256 24.06 37.16 20.80
CA PRO A 256 23.47 37.64 22.03
C PRO A 256 24.36 37.13 23.16
N ALA A 257 25.08 38.06 23.80
CA ALA A 257 25.83 37.79 25.00
C ALA A 257 24.83 37.19 26.00
N ILE A 258 25.02 35.90 26.29
CA ILE A 258 24.42 35.26 27.45
C ILE A 258 25.00 36.01 28.64
N THR A 259 24.22 36.94 29.18
CA THR A 259 24.50 37.70 30.39
C THR A 259 24.70 36.69 31.51
N LYS A 260 25.97 36.44 31.85
CA LYS A 260 26.37 35.84 33.12
C LYS A 260 26.15 36.87 34.24
N GLU A 261 24.90 37.18 34.52
CA GLU A 261 24.52 37.89 35.75
C GLU A 261 23.60 36.98 36.55
N THR A 262 24.20 35.97 37.20
CA THR A 262 23.62 35.28 38.36
C THR A 262 24.71 34.49 39.07
N LEU A 263 25.81 35.17 39.39
CA LEU A 263 26.78 34.72 40.37
C LEU A 263 27.01 35.86 41.35
N GLY A 264 26.37 35.79 42.52
CA GLY A 264 26.65 36.67 43.65
C GLY A 264 25.41 37.11 44.42
N ALA A 265 25.00 36.29 45.39
CA ALA A 265 24.54 36.70 46.72
C ALA A 265 23.92 35.48 47.43
N VAL A 266 24.77 34.56 47.90
CA VAL A 266 24.41 33.70 49.03
C VAL A 266 25.04 34.37 50.23
N GLU A 267 24.20 35.03 51.03
CA GLU A 267 24.53 35.59 52.33
C GLU A 267 25.07 34.48 53.24
N GLU A 268 26.22 34.73 53.87
CA GLU A 268 26.59 34.07 55.11
C GLU A 268 25.68 34.55 56.24
N PRO A 269 25.03 33.66 57.01
CA PRO A 269 24.46 34.03 58.29
C PRO A 269 25.56 34.06 59.36
N SER A 270 25.81 35.28 59.84
CA SER A 270 26.57 35.62 61.04
C SER A 270 26.08 34.82 62.26
N GLU A 271 27.05 34.41 63.07
CA GLU A 271 26.92 33.77 64.37
C GLU A 271 26.03 34.54 65.37
N ALA A 272 25.33 33.78 66.21
CA ALA A 272 24.97 34.12 67.59
C ALA A 272 25.02 32.85 68.44
#